data_AF-A0A2D6GFH8-F1
#
_entry.id   AF-A0A2D6GFH8-F1
#
_cell.length_a   1.000
_cell.length_b   1.000
_cell.length_c   1.000
_cell.angle_alpha   90.00
_cell.angle_beta   90.00
_cell.angle_gamma   90.00
#
_symmetry.space_group_name_H-M   'P 1'
#
loop_
_entity.id
_entity.type
_entity.pdbx_description
1 polymer ?
#
loop_
_entity_poly.entity_id
_entity_poly.type
_entity_poly.pdbx_seq_one_letter_code
_entity_poly.pdbx_strand_id
1 'polypeptide(L)'
;MDWRTVKAHLQKMEDEREQSHWEDVAQQLDSQYLDEHYAMLRHVAVGVSRAVRVEPLFGPSDQTATRLLVSHENHAVTEFVSSTLQTRGVDLRQSPAAEASDQLPDQTPERMTKLLADSLFEHEPILRAQLDHWCETWERLQENRREFTSRAVRLCKQDEEDDESAERIGEAVAHEVMIQRLQGQPPEYPTVQKSDGDTCTLVFRPGTPGDNTIHGSARHIERSMTSYEETCQQTSIDVIIEPIKEAYRDLVKSAGVIEDIVDRLILTGRPSGRCSILCPSAFAGYS
;
A
#
# COMPACT_ATOMS: atom_id res chain seq x y z
N MET A 1 19.98 -26.64 -68.53
CA MET A 1 19.27 -26.09 -67.35
C MET A 1 18.17 -25.18 -67.86
N ASP A 2 16.92 -25.42 -67.45
CA ASP A 2 15.78 -24.60 -67.85
C ASP A 2 15.69 -23.35 -66.97
N TRP A 3 15.69 -22.18 -67.58
CA TRP A 3 15.66 -20.87 -66.92
C TRP A 3 14.39 -20.68 -66.08
N ARG A 4 13.30 -21.38 -66.43
CA ARG A 4 12.04 -21.35 -65.67
C ARG A 4 12.16 -22.05 -64.33
N THR A 5 12.93 -23.14 -64.26
CA THR A 5 13.21 -23.88 -63.02
C THR A 5 14.10 -23.08 -62.08
N VAL A 6 15.09 -22.36 -62.62
CA VAL A 6 15.95 -21.46 -61.82
C VAL A 6 15.15 -20.29 -61.25
N LYS A 7 14.26 -19.68 -62.05
CA LYS A 7 13.38 -18.60 -61.57
C LYS A 7 12.41 -19.06 -60.49
N ALA A 8 11.82 -20.25 -60.64
CA ALA A 8 10.93 -20.82 -59.62
C ALA A 8 11.67 -21.12 -58.30
N HIS A 9 12.92 -21.58 -58.36
CA HIS A 9 13.75 -21.75 -57.16
C HIS A 9 14.14 -20.43 -56.50
N LEU A 10 14.49 -19.40 -57.28
CA LEU A 10 14.77 -18.07 -56.74
C LEU A 10 13.55 -17.47 -56.04
N GLN A 11 12.36 -17.61 -56.64
CA GLN A 11 11.10 -17.16 -56.04
C GLN A 11 10.81 -17.89 -54.73
N LYS A 12 10.96 -19.23 -54.70
CA LYS A 12 10.76 -20.02 -53.48
C LYS A 12 11.73 -19.63 -52.37
N MET A 13 12.99 -19.36 -52.70
CA MET A 13 13.98 -18.89 -51.72
C MET A 13 13.67 -17.48 -51.20
N GLU A 14 13.10 -16.61 -52.04
CA GLU A 14 12.66 -15.27 -51.65
C GLU A 14 11.46 -15.34 -50.70
N ASP A 15 10.46 -16.17 -51.03
CA ASP A 15 9.28 -16.43 -50.19
C ASP A 15 9.68 -17.06 -48.83
N GLU A 16 10.60 -18.05 -48.83
CA GLU A 16 11.13 -18.67 -47.61
C GLU A 16 11.91 -17.67 -46.74
N ARG A 17 12.69 -16.77 -47.36
CA ARG A 17 13.43 -15.72 -46.64
C ARG A 17 12.49 -14.68 -46.04
N GLU A 18 11.44 -14.30 -46.76
CA GLU A 18 10.41 -13.39 -46.27
C GLU A 18 9.64 -14.03 -45.12
N GLN A 19 9.27 -15.30 -45.22
CA GLN A 19 8.63 -16.04 -44.13
C GLN A 19 9.51 -16.11 -42.88
N SER A 20 10.79 -16.48 -43.03
CA SER A 20 11.75 -16.47 -41.92
C SER A 20 11.92 -15.09 -41.30
N HIS A 21 11.94 -14.02 -42.11
CA HIS A 21 12.02 -12.65 -41.61
C HIS A 21 10.80 -12.28 -40.75
N TRP A 22 9.59 -12.64 -41.19
CA TRP A 22 8.37 -12.38 -40.43
C TRP A 22 8.28 -13.23 -39.15
N GLU A 23 8.79 -14.47 -39.17
CA GLU A 23 8.91 -15.31 -37.98
C GLU A 23 9.88 -14.70 -36.94
N ASP A 24 11.03 -14.20 -37.38
CA ASP A 24 12.00 -13.52 -36.50
C ASP A 24 11.40 -12.24 -35.90
N VAL A 25 10.71 -11.43 -36.71
CA VAL A 25 10.02 -10.22 -36.24
C VAL A 25 8.93 -10.56 -35.22
N ALA A 26 8.15 -11.63 -35.45
CA ALA A 26 7.12 -12.07 -34.52
C ALA A 26 7.72 -12.51 -33.17
N GLN A 27 8.80 -13.29 -33.18
CA GLN A 27 9.50 -13.68 -31.95
C GLN A 27 10.06 -12.48 -31.19
N GLN A 28 10.62 -11.51 -31.92
CA GLN A 28 11.14 -10.29 -31.31
C GLN A 28 10.03 -9.47 -30.66
N LEU A 29 8.89 -9.30 -31.33
CA LEU A 29 7.73 -8.61 -30.76
C LEU A 29 7.18 -9.34 -29.54
N ASP A 30 7.04 -10.67 -29.59
CA ASP A 30 6.59 -11.47 -28.45
C ASP A 30 7.51 -11.30 -27.22
N SER A 31 8.82 -11.28 -27.44
CA SER A 31 9.80 -11.03 -26.37
C SER A 31 9.66 -9.63 -25.77
N GLN A 32 9.47 -8.61 -26.61
CA GLN A 32 9.28 -7.24 -26.16
C GLN A 32 7.97 -7.09 -25.35
N TYR A 33 6.87 -7.68 -25.83
CA TYR A 33 5.60 -7.64 -25.09
C TYR A 33 5.70 -8.35 -23.74
N LEU A 34 6.45 -9.45 -23.67
CA LEU A 34 6.67 -10.18 -22.42
C LEU A 34 7.51 -9.35 -21.43
N ASP A 35 8.55 -8.68 -21.91
CA ASP A 35 9.38 -7.79 -21.07
C ASP A 35 8.58 -6.59 -20.55
N GLU A 36 7.74 -5.99 -21.40
CA GLU A 36 6.82 -4.91 -21.02
C GLU A 36 5.76 -5.39 -20.03
N HIS A 37 5.22 -6.60 -20.22
CA HIS A 37 4.31 -7.24 -19.27
C HIS A 37 4.97 -7.40 -17.89
N TYR A 38 6.15 -8.00 -17.83
CA TYR A 38 6.88 -8.14 -16.57
C TYR A 38 7.24 -6.79 -15.95
N ALA A 39 7.54 -5.77 -16.75
CA ALA A 39 7.76 -4.41 -16.23
C ALA A 39 6.51 -3.85 -15.54
N MET A 40 5.34 -3.99 -16.13
CA MET A 40 4.09 -3.54 -15.52
C MET A 40 3.80 -4.27 -14.20
N LEU A 41 4.02 -5.59 -14.14
CA LEU A 41 3.84 -6.36 -12.90
C LEU A 41 4.80 -5.91 -11.78
N ARG A 42 6.06 -5.59 -12.12
CA ARG A 42 7.02 -5.04 -11.15
C ARG A 42 6.55 -3.70 -10.59
N HIS A 43 5.93 -2.84 -11.41
CA HIS A 43 5.41 -1.57 -10.91
C HIS A 43 4.22 -1.75 -9.96
N VAL A 44 3.34 -2.72 -10.21
CA VAL A 44 2.31 -3.08 -9.22
C VAL A 44 2.95 -3.60 -7.93
N ALA A 45 3.96 -4.45 -8.02
CA ALA A 45 4.69 -4.94 -6.85
C ALA A 45 5.37 -3.82 -6.05
N VAL A 46 5.85 -2.76 -6.72
CA VAL A 46 6.31 -1.53 -6.05
C VAL A 46 5.18 -0.85 -5.29
N GLY A 47 3.97 -0.80 -5.85
CA GLY A 47 2.78 -0.33 -5.13
C GLY A 47 2.48 -1.16 -3.87
N VAL A 48 2.53 -2.48 -3.99
CA VAL A 48 2.41 -3.41 -2.85
C VAL A 48 3.46 -3.13 -1.78
N SER A 49 4.74 -3.03 -2.15
CA SER A 49 5.83 -2.73 -1.21
C SER A 49 5.63 -1.39 -0.52
N ARG A 50 5.20 -0.35 -1.25
CA ARG A 50 4.89 0.96 -0.67
C ARG A 50 3.73 0.88 0.33
N ALA A 51 2.70 0.07 0.06
CA ALA A 51 1.56 -0.10 0.96
C ALA A 51 1.97 -0.78 2.27
N VAL A 52 2.72 -1.89 2.21
CA VAL A 52 3.12 -2.63 3.42
C VAL A 52 4.13 -1.90 4.29
N ARG A 53 4.80 -0.87 3.75
CA ARG A 53 5.72 0.04 4.46
C ARG A 53 5.04 1.19 5.18
N VAL A 54 3.75 1.38 4.98
CA VAL A 54 3.00 2.42 5.68
C VAL A 54 3.01 2.10 7.17
N GLU A 55 3.48 3.05 7.97
CA GLU A 55 3.55 2.87 9.41
C GLU A 55 2.14 2.82 10.01
N PRO A 56 1.70 1.67 10.55
CA PRO A 56 0.30 1.43 10.94
C PRO A 56 -0.14 2.26 12.15
N LEU A 57 0.80 2.82 12.91
CA LEU A 57 0.51 3.65 14.08
C LEU A 57 0.20 5.11 13.69
N PHE A 58 0.64 5.54 12.51
CA PHE A 58 0.38 6.88 11.99
C PHE A 58 -0.78 6.85 11.00
N GLY A 59 -1.73 7.76 11.18
CA GLY A 59 -2.89 7.90 10.30
C GLY A 59 -4.20 7.35 10.87
N PRO A 60 -5.28 7.37 10.07
CA PRO A 60 -6.63 7.04 10.51
C PRO A 60 -6.72 5.57 10.91
N SER A 61 -7.27 5.28 12.09
CA SER A 61 -7.47 3.88 12.53
C SER A 61 -8.55 3.15 11.74
N ASP A 62 -9.37 3.84 10.97
CA ASP A 62 -10.43 3.28 10.12
C ASP A 62 -9.97 2.97 8.69
N GLN A 63 -8.70 3.26 8.36
CA GLN A 63 -8.15 2.92 7.05
C GLN A 63 -7.96 1.40 6.94
N THR A 64 -8.72 0.78 6.03
CA THR A 64 -8.61 -0.67 5.78
C THR A 64 -7.39 -1.02 4.95
N ALA A 65 -6.86 -2.23 5.16
CA ALA A 65 -5.71 -2.75 4.43
C ALA A 65 -5.94 -2.72 2.91
N THR A 66 -7.13 -3.14 2.47
CA THR A 66 -7.52 -3.15 1.06
C THR A 66 -7.51 -1.77 0.44
N ARG A 67 -8.02 -0.74 1.15
CA ARG A 67 -8.01 0.64 0.63
C ARG A 67 -6.59 1.17 0.50
N LEU A 68 -5.71 0.81 1.43
CA LEU A 68 -4.31 1.17 1.39
C LEU A 68 -3.61 0.55 0.18
N LEU A 69 -3.75 -0.77 -0.01
CA LEU A 69 -3.20 -1.51 -1.14
C LEU A 69 -3.65 -0.90 -2.47
N VAL A 70 -4.96 -0.79 -2.69
CA VAL A 70 -5.52 -0.24 -3.94
C VAL A 70 -5.00 1.17 -4.20
N SER A 71 -4.90 2.02 -3.18
CA SER A 71 -4.38 3.38 -3.32
C SER A 71 -2.92 3.39 -3.81
N HIS A 72 -2.06 2.59 -3.21
CA HIS A 72 -0.64 2.55 -3.55
C HIS A 72 -0.36 1.83 -4.87
N GLU A 73 -1.12 0.78 -5.19
CA GLU A 73 -1.09 0.11 -6.50
C GLU A 73 -1.52 1.06 -7.61
N ASN A 74 -2.66 1.76 -7.44
CA ASN A 74 -3.14 2.75 -8.40
C ASN A 74 -2.12 3.86 -8.62
N HIS A 75 -1.49 4.35 -7.54
CA HIS A 75 -0.46 5.37 -7.64
C HIS A 75 0.74 4.86 -8.45
N ALA A 76 1.23 3.65 -8.18
CA ALA A 76 2.36 3.07 -8.90
C ALA A 76 2.04 2.81 -10.39
N VAL A 77 0.84 2.30 -10.70
CA VAL A 77 0.39 2.11 -12.09
C VAL A 77 0.27 3.45 -12.81
N THR A 78 -0.32 4.45 -12.17
CA THR A 78 -0.45 5.80 -12.74
C THR A 78 0.92 6.44 -12.97
N GLU A 79 1.86 6.28 -12.04
CA GLU A 79 3.20 6.84 -12.11
C GLU A 79 4.05 6.20 -13.22
N PHE A 80 4.05 4.86 -13.31
CA PHE A 80 5.02 4.13 -14.12
C PHE A 80 4.46 3.47 -15.37
N VAL A 81 3.16 3.14 -15.40
CA VAL A 81 2.55 2.34 -16.47
C VAL A 81 1.74 3.21 -17.45
N SER A 82 1.29 4.40 -17.03
CA SER A 82 0.45 5.29 -17.85
C SER A 82 1.02 5.58 -19.24
N SER A 83 2.32 5.83 -19.39
CA SER A 83 2.91 6.12 -20.72
C SER A 83 2.86 4.91 -21.65
N THR A 84 3.10 3.71 -21.11
CA THR A 84 3.06 2.44 -21.86
C THR A 84 1.64 2.10 -22.30
N LEU A 85 0.65 2.40 -21.46
CA LEU A 85 -0.76 2.24 -21.83
C LEU A 85 -1.21 3.31 -22.84
N GLN A 86 -0.71 4.54 -22.70
CA GLN A 86 -1.04 5.63 -23.61
C GLN A 86 -0.56 5.37 -25.04
N THR A 87 0.64 4.79 -25.23
CA THR A 87 1.12 4.38 -26.56
C THR A 87 0.25 3.29 -27.20
N ARG A 88 -0.52 2.57 -26.38
CA ARG A 88 -1.47 1.52 -26.78
C ARG A 88 -2.92 2.02 -26.84
N GLY A 89 -3.14 3.33 -26.73
CA GLY A 89 -4.46 3.96 -26.82
C GLY A 89 -5.30 3.90 -25.54
N VAL A 90 -4.70 3.57 -24.40
CA VAL A 90 -5.36 3.56 -23.09
C VAL A 90 -4.87 4.76 -22.28
N ASP A 91 -5.73 5.76 -22.08
CA ASP A 91 -5.40 6.97 -21.32
C ASP A 91 -5.98 6.90 -19.89
N LEU A 92 -5.14 6.55 -18.92
CA LEU A 92 -5.52 6.48 -17.51
C LEU A 92 -5.84 7.85 -16.88
N ARG A 93 -5.56 8.97 -17.57
CA ARG A 93 -5.82 10.33 -17.07
C ARG A 93 -7.19 10.85 -17.46
N GLN A 94 -7.89 10.16 -18.36
CA GLN A 94 -9.25 10.49 -18.76
C GLN A 94 -10.23 9.65 -17.95
N SER A 95 -10.84 10.26 -16.92
CA SER A 95 -12.09 9.72 -16.39
C SER A 95 -13.12 9.76 -17.53
N PRO A 96 -13.85 8.67 -17.84
CA PRO A 96 -14.76 8.67 -18.96
C PRO A 96 -15.74 9.83 -18.80
N ALA A 97 -15.70 10.77 -19.75
CA ALA A 97 -16.76 11.76 -19.86
C ALA A 97 -18.06 10.98 -20.02
N ALA A 98 -19.03 11.24 -19.15
CA ALA A 98 -20.26 10.48 -18.99
C ALA A 98 -21.15 10.35 -20.24
N GLU A 99 -20.70 10.84 -21.40
CA GLU A 99 -21.49 10.97 -22.63
C GLU A 99 -20.93 10.20 -23.83
N ALA A 100 -19.81 9.49 -23.70
CA ALA A 100 -19.27 8.70 -24.81
C ALA A 100 -18.68 7.36 -24.36
N SER A 101 -19.50 6.30 -24.39
CA SER A 101 -19.17 5.02 -25.03
C SER A 101 -19.94 3.86 -24.38
N ASP A 102 -21.04 3.47 -25.02
CA ASP A 102 -21.78 2.23 -24.74
C ASP A 102 -21.06 0.99 -25.33
N GLN A 103 -19.80 1.13 -25.78
CA GLN A 103 -19.10 0.12 -26.60
C GLN A 103 -17.63 -0.14 -26.23
N LEU A 104 -17.02 0.65 -25.34
CA LEU A 104 -15.66 0.40 -24.87
C LEU A 104 -15.67 -0.15 -23.44
N PRO A 105 -14.94 -1.24 -23.15
CA PRO A 105 -14.78 -1.73 -21.80
C PRO A 105 -14.27 -0.60 -20.91
N ASP A 106 -14.89 -0.40 -19.74
CA ASP A 106 -14.52 0.63 -18.76
C ASP A 106 -12.99 0.71 -18.59
N GLN A 107 -12.35 1.80 -19.02
CA GLN A 107 -10.88 1.96 -19.02
C GLN A 107 -10.39 2.67 -17.75
N THR A 108 -11.14 2.54 -16.66
CA THR A 108 -10.78 3.16 -15.38
C THR A 108 -9.40 2.70 -14.90
N PRO A 109 -8.59 3.60 -14.32
CA PRO A 109 -7.34 3.26 -13.66
C PRO A 109 -7.50 2.14 -12.65
N GLU A 110 -8.59 2.13 -11.88
CA GLU A 110 -8.86 1.08 -10.89
C GLU A 110 -8.99 -0.30 -11.54
N ARG A 111 -9.69 -0.40 -12.68
CA ARG A 111 -9.84 -1.68 -13.38
C ARG A 111 -8.51 -2.16 -13.95
N MET A 112 -7.72 -1.27 -14.55
CA MET A 112 -6.42 -1.64 -15.11
C MET A 112 -5.44 -2.08 -14.03
N THR A 113 -5.37 -1.34 -12.91
CA THR A 113 -4.58 -1.73 -11.74
C THR A 113 -5.02 -3.09 -11.22
N LYS A 114 -6.33 -3.33 -11.09
CA LYS A 114 -6.85 -4.62 -10.63
C LYS A 114 -6.41 -5.77 -11.54
N LEU A 115 -6.52 -5.62 -12.85
CA LEU A 115 -6.10 -6.65 -13.80
C LEU A 115 -4.59 -6.96 -13.70
N LEU A 116 -3.76 -5.93 -13.53
CA LEU A 116 -2.33 -6.09 -13.34
C LEU A 116 -2.00 -6.73 -11.99
N ALA A 117 -2.72 -6.37 -10.92
CA ALA A 117 -2.58 -6.98 -9.60
C ALA A 117 -2.99 -8.45 -9.60
N ASP A 118 -4.15 -8.78 -10.17
CA ASP A 118 -4.61 -10.16 -10.33
C ASP A 118 -3.58 -10.99 -11.13
N SER A 119 -3.04 -10.41 -12.21
CA SER A 119 -1.98 -11.04 -13.00
C SER A 119 -0.69 -11.26 -12.20
N LEU A 120 -0.28 -10.28 -11.38
CA LEU A 120 0.87 -10.41 -10.48
C LEU A 120 0.66 -11.56 -9.48
N PHE A 121 -0.54 -11.70 -8.94
CA PHE A 121 -0.88 -12.72 -7.95
C PHE A 121 -1.02 -14.13 -8.53
N GLU A 122 -1.42 -14.25 -9.80
CA GLU A 122 -1.31 -15.53 -10.53
C GLU A 122 0.14 -15.94 -10.74
N HIS A 123 1.00 -14.97 -11.02
CA HIS A 123 2.44 -15.15 -11.18
C HIS A 123 3.16 -15.49 -9.86
N GLU A 124 2.73 -14.88 -8.76
CA GLU A 124 3.33 -14.99 -7.43
C GLU A 124 2.26 -15.35 -6.38
N PRO A 125 1.78 -16.61 -6.35
CA PRO A 125 0.72 -17.03 -5.42
C PRO A 125 1.16 -16.95 -3.95
N ILE A 126 2.47 -17.04 -3.68
CA ILE A 126 3.02 -16.85 -2.33
C ILE A 126 2.85 -15.39 -1.90
N LEU A 127 3.11 -14.43 -2.80
CA LEU A 127 2.87 -13.01 -2.53
C LEU A 127 1.40 -12.77 -2.18
N ARG A 128 0.47 -13.37 -2.94
CA ARG A 128 -0.96 -13.27 -2.66
C ARG A 128 -1.32 -13.77 -1.26
N ALA A 129 -0.88 -14.97 -0.90
CA ALA A 129 -1.16 -15.55 0.41
C ALA A 129 -0.57 -14.71 1.55
N GLN A 130 0.63 -14.15 1.37
CA GLN A 130 1.23 -13.26 2.36
C GLN A 130 0.48 -11.93 2.47
N LEU A 131 -0.01 -11.37 1.36
CA LEU A 131 -0.84 -10.16 1.38
C LEU A 131 -2.18 -10.37 2.07
N ASP A 132 -2.84 -11.50 1.81
CA ASP A 132 -4.09 -11.85 2.49
C ASP A 132 -3.85 -11.92 4.01
N HIS A 133 -2.76 -12.55 4.45
CA HIS A 133 -2.37 -12.59 5.87
C HIS A 133 -2.00 -11.20 6.43
N TRP A 134 -1.27 -10.39 5.67
CA TRP A 134 -0.94 -9.01 6.05
C TRP A 134 -2.21 -8.18 6.25
N CYS A 135 -3.22 -8.33 5.40
CA CYS A 135 -4.49 -7.65 5.55
C CYS A 135 -5.21 -8.05 6.85
N GLU A 136 -5.25 -9.35 7.16
CA GLU A 136 -5.84 -9.83 8.42
C GLU A 136 -5.12 -9.26 9.65
N THR A 137 -3.78 -9.24 9.62
CA THR A 137 -2.97 -8.70 10.73
C THR A 137 -3.10 -7.19 10.87
N TRP A 138 -3.25 -6.46 9.76
CA TRP A 138 -3.51 -5.02 9.74
C TRP A 138 -4.84 -4.71 10.41
N GLU A 139 -5.94 -5.36 9.99
CA GLU A 139 -7.26 -5.13 10.55
C GLU A 139 -7.29 -5.45 12.05
N ARG A 140 -6.64 -6.55 12.46
CA ARG A 140 -6.51 -6.92 13.88
C ARG A 140 -5.74 -5.85 14.67
N LEU A 141 -4.64 -5.31 14.13
CA LEU A 141 -3.90 -4.23 14.78
C LEU A 141 -4.75 -2.96 14.92
N GLN A 142 -5.45 -2.56 13.85
CA GLN A 142 -6.29 -1.37 13.87
C GLN A 142 -7.47 -1.51 14.84
N GLU A 143 -8.05 -2.69 14.98
CA GLU A 143 -9.07 -2.97 16.00
C GLU A 143 -8.51 -2.84 17.41
N ASN A 144 -7.40 -3.50 17.71
CA ASN A 144 -6.76 -3.42 19.03
C ASN A 144 -6.36 -1.97 19.37
N ARG A 145 -5.93 -1.20 18.36
CA ARG A 145 -5.63 0.23 18.49
C ARG A 145 -6.88 1.04 18.84
N ARG A 146 -8.01 0.84 18.16
CA ARG A 146 -9.29 1.51 18.48
C ARG A 146 -9.78 1.18 19.88
N GLU A 147 -9.70 -0.07 20.30
CA GLU A 147 -10.08 -0.49 21.64
C GLU A 147 -9.20 0.16 22.72
N PHE A 148 -7.89 0.21 22.48
CA PHE A 148 -6.92 0.82 23.39
C PHE A 148 -7.10 2.33 23.49
N THR A 149 -7.27 3.03 22.36
CA THR A 149 -7.62 4.46 22.35
C THR A 149 -8.92 4.72 23.11
N SER A 150 -9.96 3.94 22.84
CA SER A 150 -11.24 4.06 23.55
C SER A 150 -11.09 3.83 25.06
N ARG A 151 -10.18 2.95 25.48
CA ARG A 151 -9.85 2.74 26.89
C ARG A 151 -9.16 3.96 27.50
N ALA A 152 -8.17 4.53 26.82
CA ALA A 152 -7.48 5.74 27.27
C ALA A 152 -8.46 6.90 27.43
N VAL A 153 -9.30 7.16 26.42
CA VAL A 153 -10.35 8.19 26.47
C VAL A 153 -11.29 7.98 27.66
N ARG A 154 -11.71 6.74 27.93
CA ARG A 154 -12.57 6.44 29.09
C ARG A 154 -11.91 6.73 30.43
N LEU A 155 -10.59 6.54 30.55
CA LEU A 155 -9.85 6.89 31.77
C LEU A 155 -9.83 8.41 31.94
N CYS A 156 -9.55 9.17 30.88
CA CYS A 156 -9.58 10.64 30.95
C CYS A 156 -10.96 11.18 31.34
N LYS A 157 -12.06 10.56 30.86
CA LYS A 157 -13.43 10.91 31.28
C LYS A 157 -13.71 10.60 32.76
N GLN A 158 -13.02 9.62 33.34
CA GLN A 158 -13.15 9.32 34.77
C GLN A 158 -12.44 10.36 35.65
N ASP A 159 -11.46 11.09 35.09
CA ASP A 159 -10.72 12.17 35.76
C ASP A 159 -11.43 13.54 35.65
N GLU A 160 -12.73 13.55 35.32
CA GLU A 160 -13.56 14.76 35.18
C GLU A 160 -13.07 15.75 34.10
N GLU A 161 -12.39 15.26 33.06
CA GLU A 161 -12.16 16.03 31.84
C GLU A 161 -13.46 16.15 31.02
N ASP A 162 -13.62 17.28 30.34
CA ASP A 162 -14.71 17.44 29.38
C ASP A 162 -14.53 16.48 28.19
N ASP A 163 -15.61 16.20 27.46
CA ASP A 163 -15.61 15.19 26.40
C ASP A 163 -14.52 15.44 25.33
N GLU A 164 -14.31 16.71 24.96
CA GLU A 164 -13.34 17.11 23.93
C GLU A 164 -11.90 16.96 24.42
N SER A 165 -11.60 17.46 25.62
CA SER A 165 -10.28 17.28 26.25
C SER A 165 -9.96 15.80 26.49
N ALA A 166 -10.94 15.01 26.95
CA ALA A 166 -10.75 13.59 27.23
C ALA A 166 -10.47 12.78 25.95
N GLU A 167 -11.13 13.11 24.84
CA GLU A 167 -10.85 12.51 23.53
C GLU A 167 -9.43 12.83 23.07
N ARG A 168 -9.05 14.11 23.10
CA ARG A 168 -7.70 14.57 22.69
C ARG A 168 -6.59 13.96 23.55
N ILE A 169 -6.74 13.97 24.88
CA ILE A 169 -5.77 13.38 25.80
C ILE A 169 -5.69 11.87 25.58
N GLY A 170 -6.83 11.18 25.50
CA GLY A 170 -6.86 9.73 25.32
C GLY A 170 -6.21 9.28 24.01
N GLU A 171 -6.45 9.99 22.90
CA GLU A 171 -5.77 9.74 21.62
C GLU A 171 -4.26 9.99 21.70
N ALA A 172 -3.85 11.09 22.33
CA ALA A 172 -2.43 11.41 22.52
C ALA A 172 -1.71 10.38 23.41
N VAL A 173 -2.32 9.96 24.51
CA VAL A 173 -1.79 8.91 25.39
C VAL A 173 -1.68 7.60 24.64
N ALA A 174 -2.74 7.20 23.91
CA ALA A 174 -2.75 5.94 23.20
C ALA A 174 -1.62 5.88 22.16
N HIS A 175 -1.49 6.94 21.36
CA HIS A 175 -0.42 7.10 20.38
C HIS A 175 0.97 7.04 21.02
N GLU A 176 1.17 7.80 22.10
CA GLU A 176 2.46 7.88 22.79
C GLU A 176 2.87 6.52 23.39
N VAL A 177 1.96 5.85 24.09
CA VAL A 177 2.23 4.54 24.69
C VAL A 177 2.54 3.50 23.61
N MET A 178 1.80 3.50 22.50
CA MET A 178 2.10 2.58 21.39
C MET A 178 3.48 2.86 20.80
N ILE A 179 3.83 4.10 20.50
CA ILE A 179 5.17 4.44 19.98
C ILE A 179 6.28 3.97 20.93
N GLN A 180 6.15 4.27 22.23
CA GLN A 180 7.15 3.87 23.21
C GLN A 180 7.28 2.34 23.33
N ARG A 181 6.14 1.64 23.41
CA ARG A 181 6.12 0.20 23.72
C ARG A 181 6.36 -0.68 22.49
N LEU A 182 6.05 -0.19 21.28
CA LEU A 182 6.18 -0.95 20.03
C LEU A 182 7.47 -0.61 19.28
N GLN A 183 7.82 0.68 19.20
CA GLN A 183 8.99 1.15 18.46
C GLN A 183 10.21 1.42 19.37
N GLY A 184 10.05 1.37 20.70
CA GLY A 184 11.13 1.61 21.65
C GLY A 184 11.62 3.05 21.70
N GLN A 185 10.83 4.00 21.18
CA GLN A 185 11.17 5.41 21.22
C GLN A 185 11.02 5.97 22.64
N PRO A 186 11.81 7.00 23.02
CA PRO A 186 11.66 7.64 24.32
C PRO A 186 10.33 8.40 24.42
N PRO A 187 9.81 8.57 25.66
CA PRO A 187 8.64 9.38 25.91
C PRO A 187 8.87 10.83 25.48
N GLU A 188 7.99 11.37 24.64
CA GLU A 188 7.88 12.82 24.43
C GLU A 188 6.64 13.34 25.13
N TYR A 189 6.88 14.02 26.24
CA TYR A 189 5.81 14.62 27.03
C TYR A 189 5.21 15.85 26.33
N PRO A 190 3.91 16.11 26.54
CA PRO A 190 3.27 17.31 26.03
C PRO A 190 3.96 18.58 26.55
N THR A 191 3.93 19.65 25.75
CA THR A 191 4.53 20.93 26.14
C THR A 191 3.46 21.96 26.42
N VAL A 192 3.65 22.78 27.46
CA VAL A 192 2.75 23.89 27.78
C VAL A 192 3.31 25.18 27.19
N GLN A 193 2.55 25.79 26.28
CA GLN A 193 2.85 27.09 25.70
C GLN A 193 1.94 28.15 26.33
N LYS A 194 2.52 29.23 26.83
CA LYS A 194 1.75 30.36 27.36
C LYS A 194 1.32 31.26 26.20
N SER A 195 0.03 31.59 26.15
CA SER A 195 -0.53 32.59 25.24
C SER A 195 -0.68 33.93 25.98
N ASP A 196 -0.99 35.01 25.26
CA ASP A 196 -1.24 36.32 25.88
C ASP A 196 -2.43 36.24 26.86
N GLY A 197 -2.22 36.64 28.12
CA GLY A 197 -3.23 36.59 29.19
C GLY A 197 -3.09 35.39 30.14
N ASP A 198 -4.22 34.85 30.62
CA ASP A 198 -4.30 33.66 31.50
C ASP A 198 -4.54 32.35 30.72
N THR A 199 -4.44 32.41 29.40
CA THR A 199 -4.69 31.28 28.51
C THR A 199 -3.39 30.55 28.21
N CYS A 200 -3.43 29.23 28.34
CA CYS A 200 -2.34 28.31 28.04
C CYS A 200 -2.79 27.31 26.97
N THR A 201 -1.83 26.78 26.24
CA THR A 201 -2.02 25.73 25.24
C THR A 201 -1.18 24.53 25.62
N LEU A 202 -1.80 23.37 25.76
CA LEU A 202 -1.11 22.09 25.82
C LEU A 202 -0.89 21.61 24.39
N VAL A 203 0.34 21.24 24.04
CA VAL A 203 0.70 20.79 22.69
C VAL A 203 1.26 19.37 22.78
N PHE A 204 0.57 18.43 22.12
CA PHE A 204 0.98 17.04 21.98
C PHE A 204 1.96 16.85 20.82
N ARG A 205 2.63 15.70 20.81
CA ARG A 205 3.60 15.29 19.78
C ARG A 205 2.99 15.40 18.37
N PRO A 206 3.75 15.90 17.37
CA PRO A 206 3.33 15.81 15.97
C PRO A 206 3.07 14.36 15.54
N GLY A 207 2.04 14.14 14.73
CA GLY A 207 1.64 12.79 14.26
C GLY A 207 0.55 12.12 15.10
N THR A 208 0.18 12.70 16.25
CA THR A 208 -1.05 12.32 16.95
C THR A 208 -2.26 12.51 16.01
N PRO A 209 -3.21 11.56 15.94
CA PRO A 209 -4.44 11.76 15.19
C PRO A 209 -5.19 13.02 15.68
N GLY A 210 -5.73 13.83 14.76
CA GLY A 210 -6.57 14.99 15.11
C GLY A 210 -5.83 16.29 15.42
N ASP A 211 -6.54 17.22 16.08
CA ASP A 211 -5.96 18.47 16.61
C ASP A 211 -5.06 18.14 17.80
N ASN A 212 -3.78 18.45 17.67
CA ASN A 212 -2.75 18.10 18.65
C ASN A 212 -2.61 19.15 19.77
N THR A 213 -3.62 19.99 19.98
CA THR A 213 -3.58 21.05 20.99
C THR A 213 -4.81 21.06 21.90
N ILE A 214 -4.68 21.56 23.12
CA ILE A 214 -5.80 21.89 24.02
C ILE A 214 -5.58 23.31 24.52
N HIS A 215 -6.62 24.14 24.49
CA HIS A 215 -6.56 25.53 24.94
C HIS A 215 -7.42 25.72 26.19
N GLY A 216 -6.90 26.42 27.19
CA GLY A 216 -7.69 26.75 28.39
C GLY A 216 -6.95 27.63 29.37
N SER A 217 -7.51 27.79 30.57
CA SER A 217 -6.81 28.48 31.67
C SER A 217 -5.59 27.68 32.13
N ALA A 218 -4.62 28.33 32.78
CA ALA A 218 -3.47 27.63 33.36
C ALA A 218 -3.88 26.43 34.24
N ARG A 219 -4.92 26.61 35.07
CA ARG A 219 -5.45 25.55 35.94
C ARG A 219 -6.06 24.38 35.16
N HIS A 220 -6.75 24.65 34.05
CA HIS A 220 -7.29 23.60 33.20
C HIS A 220 -6.16 22.80 32.56
N ILE A 221 -5.14 23.47 31.99
CA ILE A 221 -3.99 22.80 31.37
C ILE A 221 -3.18 21.97 32.37
N GLU A 222 -3.00 22.44 33.61
CA GLU A 222 -2.36 21.65 34.67
C GLU A 222 -3.13 20.35 34.98
N ARG A 223 -4.47 20.42 35.01
CA ARG A 223 -5.32 19.25 35.21
C ARG A 223 -5.24 18.29 34.03
N SER A 224 -5.30 18.80 32.80
CA SER A 224 -5.19 17.98 31.59
C SER A 224 -3.82 17.28 31.49
N MET A 225 -2.74 17.96 31.90
CA MET A 225 -1.41 17.33 31.99
C MET A 225 -1.38 16.22 33.03
N THR A 226 -2.01 16.43 34.19
CA THR A 226 -2.11 15.40 35.24
C THR A 226 -2.88 14.17 34.74
N SER A 227 -4.05 14.37 34.11
CA SER A 227 -4.82 13.26 33.53
C SER A 227 -4.05 12.54 32.42
N TYR A 228 -3.28 13.26 31.61
CA TYR A 228 -2.38 12.67 30.61
C TYR A 228 -1.34 11.73 31.25
N GLU A 229 -0.63 12.20 32.29
CA GLU A 229 0.41 11.42 32.97
C GLU A 229 -0.17 10.19 33.68
N GLU A 230 -1.30 10.35 34.38
CA GLU A 230 -1.98 9.25 35.07
C GLU A 230 -2.52 8.21 34.08
N THR A 231 -3.14 8.65 32.99
CA THR A 231 -3.61 7.75 31.94
C THR A 231 -2.45 7.02 31.26
N CYS A 232 -1.31 7.67 31.02
CA CYS A 232 -0.10 7.02 30.50
C CYS A 232 0.37 5.88 31.44
N GLN A 233 0.43 6.14 32.74
CA GLN A 233 0.85 5.13 33.72
C GLN A 233 -0.10 3.93 33.75
N GLN A 234 -1.41 4.19 33.72
CA GLN A 234 -2.42 3.14 33.77
C GLN A 234 -2.48 2.30 32.48
N THR A 235 -2.22 2.91 31.32
CA THR A 235 -2.30 2.22 30.01
C THR A 235 -1.00 1.55 29.59
N SER A 236 0.15 1.95 30.17
CA SER A 236 1.47 1.36 29.88
C SER A 236 1.68 -0.04 30.48
N ILE A 237 0.72 -0.55 31.27
CA ILE A 237 0.80 -1.88 31.90
C ILE A 237 0.87 -2.96 30.81
N ASP A 238 1.81 -3.90 30.95
CA ASP A 238 2.09 -4.90 29.93
C ASP A 238 0.86 -5.72 29.50
N VAL A 239 0.03 -6.12 30.46
CA VAL A 239 -1.21 -6.86 30.19
C VAL A 239 -2.16 -6.11 29.25
N ILE A 240 -2.14 -4.78 29.27
CA ILE A 240 -3.03 -3.94 28.44
C ILE A 240 -2.46 -3.76 27.04
N ILE A 241 -1.14 -3.60 26.91
CA ILE A 241 -0.49 -3.31 25.62
C ILE A 241 -0.08 -4.58 24.85
N GLU A 242 0.00 -5.74 25.50
CA GLU A 242 0.46 -7.00 24.87
C GLU A 242 -0.33 -7.41 23.62
N PRO A 243 -1.68 -7.33 23.58
CA PRO A 243 -2.43 -7.65 22.37
C PRO A 243 -2.05 -6.77 21.16
N ILE A 244 -1.71 -5.51 21.40
CA ILE A 244 -1.24 -4.59 20.35
C ILE A 244 0.18 -4.96 19.94
N LYS A 245 1.07 -5.27 20.91
CA LYS A 245 2.45 -5.72 20.64
C LYS A 245 2.50 -6.96 19.77
N GLU A 246 1.67 -7.96 20.07
CA GLU A 246 1.59 -9.19 19.28
C GLU A 246 1.09 -8.90 17.86
N ALA A 247 0.00 -8.14 17.73
CA ALA A 247 -0.54 -7.77 16.42
C ALA A 247 0.46 -6.97 15.58
N TYR A 248 1.17 -6.00 16.18
CA TYR A 248 2.20 -5.21 15.52
C TYR A 248 3.39 -6.06 15.07
N ARG A 249 3.87 -6.97 15.92
CA ARG A 249 4.97 -7.88 15.59
C ARG A 249 4.63 -8.78 14.41
N ASP A 250 3.42 -9.34 14.40
CA ASP A 250 2.95 -10.19 13.31
C ASP A 250 2.83 -9.40 12.00
N LEU A 251 2.31 -8.17 12.06
CA LEU A 251 2.19 -7.28 10.91
C LEU A 251 3.56 -6.93 10.31
N VAL A 252 4.51 -6.49 11.13
CA VAL A 252 5.88 -6.14 10.70
C VAL A 252 6.59 -7.36 10.10
N LYS A 253 6.41 -8.54 10.71
CA LYS A 253 6.97 -9.79 10.18
C LYS A 253 6.39 -10.12 8.81
N SER A 254 5.07 -10.01 8.65
CA SER A 254 4.40 -10.26 7.38
C SER A 254 4.84 -9.27 6.29
N ALA A 255 4.94 -7.98 6.63
CA ALA A 255 5.47 -6.95 5.75
C ALA A 255 6.89 -7.27 5.27
N GLY A 256 7.79 -7.69 6.17
CA GLY A 256 9.16 -8.08 5.80
C GLY A 256 9.21 -9.25 4.81
N VAL A 257 8.35 -10.26 4.97
CA VAL A 257 8.26 -11.38 4.01
C VAL A 257 7.77 -10.90 2.64
N ILE A 258 6.79 -10.00 2.61
CA ILE A 258 6.27 -9.41 1.37
C ILE A 258 7.37 -8.61 0.65
N GLU A 259 8.12 -7.80 1.40
CA GLU A 259 9.26 -7.04 0.87
C GLU A 259 10.31 -7.96 0.26
N ASP A 260 10.71 -9.04 0.93
CA ASP A 260 11.68 -10.01 0.40
C ASP A 260 11.21 -10.64 -0.94
N ILE A 261 9.90 -10.88 -1.09
CA ILE A 261 9.33 -11.41 -2.33
C ILE A 261 9.35 -10.34 -3.43
N VAL A 262 8.94 -9.11 -3.11
CA VAL A 262 8.93 -8.00 -4.06
C VAL A 262 10.35 -7.63 -4.50
N ASP A 263 11.32 -7.56 -3.58
CA ASP A 263 12.72 -7.25 -3.88
C ASP A 263 13.30 -8.31 -4.81
N ARG A 264 12.99 -9.59 -4.57
CA ARG A 264 13.39 -10.67 -5.49
C ARG A 264 12.80 -10.48 -6.87
N LEU A 265 11.51 -10.17 -6.97
CA LEU A 265 10.83 -9.92 -8.25
C LEU A 265 11.45 -8.72 -9.00
N ILE A 266 11.83 -7.67 -8.28
CA ILE A 266 12.49 -6.49 -8.85
C ILE A 266 13.89 -6.88 -9.37
N LEU A 267 14.66 -7.61 -8.59
CA LEU A 267 16.04 -8.01 -8.94
C LEU A 267 16.11 -9.02 -10.08
N THR A 268 15.19 -9.98 -10.13
CA THR A 268 15.15 -10.99 -11.21
C THR A 268 14.59 -10.43 -12.50
N GLY A 269 13.84 -9.33 -12.43
CA GLY A 269 13.15 -8.76 -13.58
C GLY A 269 11.98 -9.61 -14.07
N ARG A 270 11.70 -10.77 -13.48
CA ARG A 270 10.66 -11.69 -13.94
C ARG A 270 10.01 -12.43 -12.77
N PRO A 271 8.68 -12.51 -12.73
CA PRO A 271 7.99 -13.38 -11.81
C PRO A 271 8.19 -14.86 -12.16
N SER A 272 7.91 -15.71 -11.18
CA SER A 272 8.15 -17.15 -11.22
C SER A 272 7.11 -17.93 -12.03
N GLY A 273 5.84 -17.49 -11.97
CA GLY A 273 4.71 -18.18 -12.58
C GLY A 273 4.30 -17.69 -13.98
N ARG A 274 3.04 -17.94 -14.34
CA ARG A 274 2.38 -17.41 -15.55
C ARG A 274 0.99 -16.88 -15.17
N CYS A 275 0.53 -15.83 -15.84
CA CYS A 275 -0.85 -15.36 -15.73
C CYS A 275 -1.67 -15.74 -16.96
N SER A 276 -2.96 -15.96 -16.76
CA SER A 276 -3.93 -16.40 -17.75
C SER A 276 -4.28 -15.33 -18.77
N ILE A 277 -4.16 -14.05 -18.39
CA ILE A 277 -4.65 -12.91 -19.17
C ILE A 277 -3.57 -12.31 -20.08
N LEU A 278 -2.33 -12.21 -19.58
CA LEU A 278 -1.29 -11.38 -20.22
C LEU A 278 -0.04 -12.15 -20.66
N CYS A 279 0.13 -13.42 -20.26
CA CYS A 279 1.19 -14.26 -20.83
C CYS A 279 0.75 -14.83 -22.20
N PRO A 280 1.60 -14.79 -23.24
CA PRO A 280 1.27 -15.41 -24.53
C PRO A 280 1.10 -16.93 -24.37
N SER A 281 -0.01 -17.46 -24.91
CA SER A 281 -0.32 -18.91 -24.90
C SER A 281 0.64 -19.75 -25.76
N ALA A 282 1.43 -19.12 -26.64
CA ALA A 282 2.41 -19.77 -27.50
C ALA A 282 3.64 -20.34 -26.75
N PHE A 283 3.88 -19.96 -25.49
CA PHE A 283 4.98 -20.53 -24.68
C PHE A 283 4.66 -21.88 -24.01
N ALA A 284 3.60 -22.57 -24.44
CA ALA A 284 3.20 -23.89 -23.93
C ALA A 284 4.13 -25.06 -24.33
N GLY A 285 5.22 -24.80 -25.07
CA GLY A 285 6.00 -25.85 -25.74
C GLY A 285 7.46 -26.07 -25.31
N TYR A 286 8.00 -25.33 -24.33
CA TYR A 286 9.39 -25.53 -23.89
C TYR A 286 9.46 -25.68 -22.37
N SER A 287 9.35 -26.93 -21.93
CA SER A 287 9.72 -27.44 -20.61
C SER A 287 10.86 -28.44 -20.78
#